data_AF-A0A3N5GKU7-F1
#
_entry.id   AF-A0A3N5GKU7-F1
#
_cell.length_a   1.000
_cell.length_b   1.000
_cell.length_c   1.000
_cell.angle_alpha   90.00
_cell.angle_beta   90.00
_cell.angle_gamma   90.00
#
_symmetry.space_group_name_H-M   'P 1'
#
loop_
_entity.id
_entity.type
_entity.pdbx_description
1 polymer ?
#
loop_
_entity_poly.entity_id
_entity_poly.type
_entity_poly.pdbx_seq_one_letter_code
_entity_poly.pdbx_strand_id
1 'polypeptide(L)' 'MKVLSNLRRKRRARSQLGLARIGTALAATSMGALAVGAVAIGALAIRALAVKTARIQRLEIDELVIGGQPFRAGG' A
#
# COMPACT_ATOMS: atom_id res chain seq x y z
N MET A 1 -15.53 -7.58 -54.00
CA MET A 1 -14.60 -7.00 -52.99
C MET A 1 -15.14 -6.96 -51.53
N LYS A 2 -16.12 -7.79 -51.13
CA LYS A 2 -16.66 -7.77 -49.74
C LYS A 2 -15.91 -8.67 -48.74
N VAL A 3 -15.19 -9.69 -49.22
CA VAL A 3 -14.51 -10.68 -48.35
C VAL A 3 -13.28 -10.08 -47.65
N LEU A 4 -12.53 -9.23 -48.35
CA LEU A 4 -11.30 -8.61 -47.83
C LEU A 4 -11.57 -7.59 -46.70
N SER A 5 -12.71 -6.91 -46.72
CA SER A 5 -13.08 -5.93 -45.68
C SER A 5 -13.52 -6.61 -44.37
N ASN A 6 -14.14 -7.80 -44.44
CA ASN A 6 -14.52 -8.58 -43.26
C ASN A 6 -13.33 -9.19 -42.52
N LEU A 7 -12.27 -9.60 -43.25
CA LEU A 7 -11.05 -10.12 -42.65
C LEU A 7 -10.28 -9.05 -41.87
N ARG A 8 -10.18 -7.82 -42.42
CA ARG A 8 -9.56 -6.68 -41.71
C ARG A 8 -10.33 -6.29 -40.45
N ARG A 9 -11.67 -6.31 -40.49
CA ARG A 9 -12.52 -5.99 -39.34
C ARG A 9 -12.36 -6.99 -38.18
N LYS A 10 -12.33 -8.30 -38.50
CA LYS A 10 -12.08 -9.36 -37.51
C LYS A 10 -10.68 -9.28 -36.87
N ARG A 11 -9.66 -8.84 -37.62
CA ARG A 11 -8.29 -8.68 -37.10
C ARG A 11 -8.18 -7.52 -36.10
N ARG A 12 -8.80 -6.37 -36.39
CA ARG A 12 -8.84 -5.22 -35.46
C ARG A 12 -9.58 -5.56 -34.17
N ALA A 13 -10.73 -6.23 -34.27
CA ALA A 13 -11.49 -6.66 -33.10
C ALA A 13 -10.68 -7.58 -32.16
N ARG A 14 -9.90 -8.53 -32.72
CA ARG A 14 -9.00 -9.39 -31.94
C ARG A 14 -7.87 -8.62 -31.25
N SER A 15 -7.26 -7.65 -31.93
CA SER A 15 -6.20 -6.82 -31.35
C SER A 15 -6.73 -5.92 -30.23
N GLN A 16 -7.93 -5.36 -30.39
CA GLN A 16 -8.60 -4.57 -29.34
C GLN A 16 -8.98 -5.43 -28.12
N LEU A 17 -9.36 -6.68 -28.32
CA LEU A 17 -9.61 -7.61 -27.22
C LEU A 17 -8.35 -7.90 -26.40
N GLY A 18 -7.20 -8.06 -27.05
CA GLY A 18 -5.92 -8.30 -26.36
C GLY A 18 -5.53 -7.13 -25.44
N LEU A 19 -5.59 -5.90 -25.94
CA LEU A 19 -5.33 -4.69 -25.16
C LEU A 19 -6.34 -4.50 -24.03
N ALA A 20 -7.64 -4.75 -24.28
CA ALA A 20 -8.67 -4.67 -23.25
C ALA A 20 -8.44 -5.70 -22.13
N ARG A 21 -7.99 -6.91 -22.46
CA ARG A 21 -7.65 -7.95 -21.47
C ARG A 21 -6.44 -7.56 -20.62
N ILE A 22 -5.42 -6.97 -21.23
CA ILE A 22 -4.24 -6.50 -20.49
C ILE A 22 -4.61 -5.31 -19.60
N GLY A 23 -5.37 -4.34 -20.12
CA GLY A 23 -5.83 -3.19 -19.34
C GLY A 23 -6.71 -3.57 -18.15
N THR A 24 -7.61 -4.54 -18.32
CA THR A 24 -8.46 -5.06 -17.23
C THR A 24 -7.67 -5.85 -16.20
N ALA A 25 -6.72 -6.69 -16.63
CA ALA A 25 -5.83 -7.41 -15.71
C ALA A 25 -4.99 -6.44 -14.88
N LEU A 26 -4.41 -5.41 -15.52
CA LEU A 26 -3.62 -4.39 -14.83
C LEU A 26 -4.47 -3.62 -13.82
N ALA A 27 -5.65 -3.13 -14.24
CA ALA A 27 -6.56 -2.42 -13.36
C ALA A 27 -6.99 -3.26 -12.14
N ALA A 28 -7.31 -4.54 -12.35
CA ALA A 28 -7.65 -5.46 -11.27
C ALA A 28 -6.48 -5.66 -10.29
N THR A 29 -5.26 -5.85 -10.80
CA THR A 29 -4.07 -6.03 -9.96
C THR A 29 -3.70 -4.77 -9.18
N SER A 30 -3.78 -3.59 -9.79
CA SER A 30 -3.49 -2.31 -9.13
C SER A 30 -4.46 -2.04 -7.98
N MET A 31 -5.75 -2.37 -8.16
CA MET A 31 -6.74 -2.21 -7.09
C MET A 31 -6.43 -3.09 -5.88
N GLY A 32 -5.99 -4.34 -6.11
CA GLY A 32 -5.54 -5.24 -5.05
C GLY A 32 -4.29 -4.73 -4.33
N ALA A 33 -3.28 -4.28 -5.07
CA ALA A 33 -2.04 -3.76 -4.50
C ALA A 33 -2.26 -2.50 -3.64
N LEU A 34 -3.12 -1.57 -4.11
CA LEU A 34 -3.46 -0.36 -3.36
C LEU A 34 -4.23 -0.68 -2.08
N ALA A 35 -5.15 -1.64 -2.12
CA ALA A 35 -5.90 -2.06 -0.93
C ALA A 35 -4.96 -2.62 0.16
N VAL A 36 -4.00 -3.45 -0.22
CA VAL A 36 -3.02 -4.02 0.71
C VAL A 36 -2.14 -2.92 1.33
N GLY A 37 -1.68 -1.97 0.52
CA GLY A 37 -0.89 -0.84 1.00
C GLY A 37 -1.66 0.05 1.97
N ALA A 38 -2.91 0.40 1.64
CA ALA A 38 -3.76 1.23 2.49
C ALA A 38 -4.06 0.56 3.84
N VAL A 39 -4.33 -0.74 3.83
CA VAL A 39 -4.56 -1.52 5.07
C VAL A 39 -3.29 -1.58 5.92
N ALA A 40 -2.12 -1.80 5.32
CA ALA A 40 -0.85 -1.83 6.05
C ALA A 40 -0.53 -0.48 6.71
N ILE A 41 -0.76 0.63 6.00
CA ILE A 41 -0.58 2.00 6.51
C ILE A 41 -1.56 2.26 7.65
N GLY A 42 -2.84 1.90 7.49
CA GLY A 42 -3.84 2.07 8.55
C GLY A 42 -3.49 1.25 9.79
N ALA A 43 -3.08 -0.01 9.61
CA ALA A 43 -2.66 -0.87 10.71
C ALA A 43 -1.42 -0.32 11.43
N LEU A 44 -0.43 0.21 10.71
CA LEU A 44 0.74 0.85 11.30
C LEU A 44 0.37 2.16 12.02
N ALA A 45 -0.49 2.98 11.42
CA ALA A 45 -0.95 4.23 12.00
C ALA A 45 -1.74 4.00 13.29
N ILE A 46 -2.61 2.98 13.32
CA ILE A 46 -3.33 2.56 14.53
C ILE A 46 -2.34 2.05 15.58
N ARG A 47 -1.34 1.25 15.18
CA ARG A 47 -0.33 0.74 16.10
C ARG A 47 0.53 1.87 16.67
N ALA A 48 0.88 2.88 15.86
CA ALA A 48 1.59 4.08 16.31
C ALA A 48 0.72 4.94 17.24
N LEU A 49 -0.58 5.07 16.96
CA LEU A 49 -1.52 5.75 17.86
C LEU A 49 -1.69 5.02 19.20
N ALA A 50 -1.66 3.68 19.17
CA ALA A 50 -1.78 2.82 20.35
C ALA A 50 -0.47 2.73 21.15
N VAL A 51 0.69 2.87 20.50
CA VAL A 51 2.01 3.04 21.14
C VAL A 51 2.05 4.44 21.75
N LYS A 52 1.35 4.60 22.88
CA LYS A 52 1.65 5.66 23.85
C LYS A 52 3.02 5.44 24.50
N THR A 53 3.51 4.19 24.46
CA THR A 53 4.73 3.67 25.09
C THR A 53 5.46 2.75 24.12
N ALA A 54 6.73 3.04 23.84
CA ALA A 54 7.60 2.27 22.95
C ALA A 54 8.78 1.66 23.70
N ARG A 55 9.26 0.50 23.24
CA ARG A 55 10.38 -0.23 23.83
C ARG A 55 11.59 -0.13 22.92
N ILE A 56 12.69 0.39 23.46
CA ILE A 56 13.87 0.75 22.68
C ILE A 56 15.08 0.03 23.29
N GLN A 57 15.91 -0.59 22.45
CA GLN A 57 17.03 -1.44 22.90
C GLN A 57 18.15 -0.63 23.56
N ARG A 58 18.56 0.46 22.90
CA ARG A 58 19.42 1.45 23.49
C ARG A 58 18.70 2.77 23.34
N LEU A 59 18.27 3.30 24.47
CA LEU A 59 17.60 4.56 24.56
C LEU A 59 18.40 5.38 25.57
N GLU A 60 19.21 6.26 25.03
CA GLU A 60 19.89 7.27 25.81
C GLU A 60 18.86 8.39 26.00
N ILE A 61 18.49 8.65 27.26
CA ILE A 61 17.50 9.66 27.62
C ILE A 61 18.18 10.57 28.63
N ASP A 62 18.32 11.86 28.31
CA ASP A 62 18.97 12.83 29.20
C ASP A 62 18.15 13.08 30.47
N GLU A 63 16.82 13.02 30.37
CA GLU A 63 15.89 13.24 31.48
C GLU A 63 14.63 12.36 31.32
N LEU A 64 14.37 11.50 32.30
CA LEU A 64 13.19 10.64 32.33
C LEU A 64 12.14 11.26 33.26
N VAL A 65 10.93 11.54 32.75
CA VAL A 65 9.83 12.07 33.57
C VAL A 65 8.77 10.98 33.72
N ILE A 66 8.47 10.62 34.97
CA ILE A 66 7.49 9.58 35.29
C ILE A 66 6.41 10.22 36.14
N GLY A 67 5.15 10.11 35.70
CA GLY A 67 4.01 10.66 36.46
C GLY A 67 4.06 12.18 36.69
N GLY A 68 4.81 12.92 35.87
CA GLY A 68 4.95 14.37 35.96
C GLY A 68 6.07 14.85 36.89
N GLN A 69 6.93 13.96 37.38
CA GLN A 69 8.07 14.33 38.22
C GLN A 69 9.38 13.84 37.60
N PRO A 70 10.48 14.62 37.75
CA PRO A 70 11.78 14.24 37.22
C PRO A 70 12.30 13.01 37.96
N PHE A 71 12.58 11.96 37.20
CA PHE A 71 13.16 10.74 37.72
C PHE A 71 14.68 10.95 37.87
N ARG A 72 15.09 11.29 39.09
CA ARG A 72 16.51 11.25 39.48
C ARG A 72 16.88 9.81 39.80
N ALA A 73 17.55 9.14 38.86
CA ALA A 73 18.29 7.94 39.21
C ALA A 73 19.43 8.35 40.14
N GLY A 74 19.49 7.77 41.34
CA GLY A 74 20.58 8.05 42.27
C GLY A 74 21.88 7.40 41.79
N GLY A 75 22.91 8.22 41.58
CA GLY A 75 24.26 7.84 41.17
C GLY A 75 24.81 8.74 40.07
#